data_AF-A0A839VEC7-F1
#
_entry.id   AF-A0A839VEC7-F1
#
_cell.length_a   1.000
_cell.length_b   1.000
_cell.length_c   1.000
_cell.angle_alpha   90.00
_cell.angle_beta   90.00
_cell.angle_gamma   90.00
#
_symmetry.space_group_name_H-M   'P 1'
#
loop_
_entity.id
_entity.type
_entity.pdbx_description
1 polymer ?
#
loop_
_entity_poly.entity_id
_entity_poly.type
_entity_poly.pdbx_seq_one_letter_code
_entity_poly.pdbx_strand_id
1 'polypeptide(L)'
;MLGGHWNADAFPENWLDFRRDPPRLKPYYKDFRPREVHVLPDGSQSLDGTRGFFLPGDFRFCLACGQSHSSGRDWTRLGSLSAEGRSSATTTLTLSSLRYLLGAETELADEARKLLGFSDNRQDAALQAGHFNDFMQILLVRAGILAALEAKGGEVLTDRDLAQQIFTALGLDSSNPAIRADYLQNPDQRVPRLRRDAEEAMRNVLGYRAYHDLRRGWRYTVPNLEQLGLLQIDYDGLQEFCEDDHHDHGPRWPATLPLVRWHAGVDRLPRQRIGAFRSVTTGGCSRSFCLEGFQAGLNRRTILNKRENFRTAFCDFDIDTVARFTEKDVQRL
;
A
#
# COMPACT_ATOMS: atom_id res chain seq x y z
N MET A 1 17.14 1.30 9.19
CA MET A 1 17.32 0.48 10.41
C MET A 1 17.97 -0.83 9.98
N LEU A 2 19.29 -0.93 10.01
CA LEU A 2 20.03 -2.16 9.67
C LEU A 2 20.68 -2.66 10.97
N GLY A 3 19.90 -3.24 11.86
CA GLY A 3 20.38 -3.61 13.20
C GLY A 3 19.40 -4.46 14.01
N GLY A 4 18.55 -5.24 13.34
CA GLY A 4 17.76 -6.26 14.03
C GLY A 4 18.69 -7.39 14.45
N HIS A 5 19.08 -7.41 15.73
CA HIS A 5 19.87 -8.50 16.30
C HIS A 5 18.98 -9.73 16.43
N TRP A 6 19.10 -10.68 15.50
CA TRP A 6 18.54 -12.01 15.71
C TRP A 6 19.25 -12.69 16.88
N ASN A 7 18.50 -13.30 17.80
CA ASN A 7 19.03 -14.09 18.91
C ASN A 7 18.62 -15.57 18.77
N ALA A 8 19.33 -16.44 19.48
CA ALA A 8 19.09 -17.88 19.43
C ALA A 8 17.72 -18.31 20.02
N ASP A 9 17.01 -17.40 20.67
CA ASP A 9 15.67 -17.63 21.22
C ASP A 9 14.56 -17.31 20.19
N ALA A 10 14.88 -16.61 19.10
CA ALA A 10 13.94 -16.23 18.04
C ALA A 10 13.79 -17.30 16.94
N PHE A 11 13.81 -18.58 17.30
CA PHE A 11 13.42 -19.63 16.37
C PHE A 11 11.89 -19.71 16.27
N PRO A 12 11.33 -19.95 15.06
CA PRO A 12 9.91 -20.24 14.91
C PRO A 12 9.46 -21.41 15.79
N GLU A 13 8.27 -21.32 16.40
CA GLU A 13 7.77 -22.37 17.31
C GLU A 13 7.73 -23.77 16.66
N ASN A 14 7.42 -23.82 15.37
CA ASN A 14 7.41 -25.07 14.61
C ASN A 14 8.80 -25.73 14.47
N TRP A 15 9.89 -25.00 14.72
CA TRP A 15 11.27 -25.52 14.74
C TRP A 15 11.68 -26.10 16.10
N LEU A 16 10.96 -25.75 17.17
CA LEU A 16 11.28 -26.14 18.54
C LEU A 16 10.54 -27.42 18.95
N ASP A 17 11.21 -28.24 19.74
CA ASP A 17 10.68 -29.41 20.44
C ASP A 17 10.52 -29.05 21.92
N PHE A 18 9.25 -28.92 22.32
CA PHE A 18 8.83 -28.55 23.67
C PHE A 18 8.76 -29.76 24.63
N ARG A 19 9.18 -30.96 24.22
CA ARG A 19 9.26 -32.13 25.12
C ARG A 19 10.33 -32.01 26.21
N ARG A 20 11.21 -31.02 26.12
CA ARG A 20 12.29 -30.73 27.09
C ARG A 20 12.29 -29.24 27.43
N ASP A 21 12.71 -28.92 28.64
CA ASP A 21 12.87 -27.55 29.13
C ASP A 21 14.37 -27.26 29.38
N PRO A 22 15.01 -26.28 28.72
CA PRO A 22 14.45 -25.40 27.68
C PRO A 22 14.15 -26.12 26.35
N PRO A 23 13.21 -25.58 25.53
CA PRO A 23 12.86 -26.12 24.22
C PRO A 23 14.10 -26.28 23.33
N ARG A 24 14.19 -27.40 22.62
CA ARG A 24 15.35 -27.70 21.76
C ARG A 24 15.00 -27.66 20.28
N LEU A 25 15.94 -27.20 19.46
CA LEU A 25 15.78 -27.24 18.01
C LEU A 25 15.62 -28.68 17.50
N LYS A 26 14.58 -28.95 16.69
CA LYS A 26 14.36 -30.26 16.07
C LYS A 26 15.56 -30.66 15.19
N PRO A 27 15.95 -31.95 15.13
CA PRO A 27 17.13 -32.39 14.39
C PRO A 27 17.17 -31.95 12.92
N TYR A 28 16.03 -31.99 12.23
CA TYR A 28 15.89 -31.57 10.83
C TYR A 28 16.32 -30.11 10.59
N TYR A 29 16.14 -29.21 11.57
CA TYR A 29 16.40 -27.78 11.41
C TYR A 29 17.83 -27.36 11.78
N LYS A 30 18.65 -28.27 12.32
CA LYS A 30 20.01 -27.94 12.80
C LYS A 30 20.92 -27.36 11.73
N ASP A 31 20.82 -27.86 10.50
CA ASP A 31 21.69 -27.46 9.39
C ASP A 31 21.24 -26.13 8.75
N PHE A 32 19.99 -25.73 8.98
CA PHE A 32 19.38 -24.50 8.46
C PHE A 32 19.42 -23.33 9.47
N ARG A 33 20.12 -23.50 10.60
CA ARG A 33 20.24 -22.44 11.61
C ARG A 33 20.97 -21.22 11.04
N PRO A 34 20.57 -19.99 11.40
CA PRO A 34 21.30 -18.79 11.04
C PRO A 34 22.75 -18.87 11.53
N ARG A 35 23.69 -18.47 10.66
CA ARG A 35 25.12 -18.42 10.94
C ARG A 35 25.56 -16.98 10.96
N GLU A 36 26.18 -16.56 12.05
CA GLU A 36 26.75 -15.22 12.15
C GLU A 36 27.92 -15.07 11.16
N VAL A 37 27.91 -13.98 10.40
CA VAL A 37 28.92 -13.65 9.39
C VAL A 37 29.28 -12.17 9.51
N HIS A 38 30.52 -11.83 9.15
CA HIS A 38 30.97 -10.43 9.05
C HIS A 38 31.42 -10.20 7.61
N VAL A 39 30.77 -9.27 6.90
CA VAL A 39 30.89 -9.13 5.45
C VAL A 39 31.36 -7.72 5.09
N LEU A 40 32.42 -7.61 4.29
CA LEU A 40 32.92 -6.35 3.74
C LEU A 40 32.09 -5.90 2.52
N PRO A 41 32.16 -4.62 2.11
CA PRO A 41 31.41 -4.12 0.95
C PRO A 41 31.70 -4.84 -0.39
N ASP A 42 32.85 -5.52 -0.49
CA ASP A 42 33.23 -6.33 -1.64
C ASP A 42 32.65 -7.77 -1.60
N GLY A 43 31.91 -8.11 -0.54
CA GLY A 43 31.31 -9.43 -0.32
C GLY A 43 32.24 -10.45 0.33
N SER A 44 33.49 -10.09 0.66
CA SER A 44 34.42 -10.97 1.37
C SER A 44 34.11 -11.05 2.87
N GLN A 45 34.50 -12.15 3.52
CA GLN A 45 34.32 -12.32 4.96
C GLN A 45 35.55 -11.85 5.73
N SER A 46 35.36 -10.93 6.67
CA SER A 46 36.40 -10.44 7.57
C SER A 46 35.78 -10.01 8.90
N LEU A 47 36.51 -10.16 10.01
CA LEU A 47 36.06 -9.72 11.34
C LEU A 47 35.77 -8.21 11.40
N ASP A 48 36.44 -7.42 10.56
CA ASP A 48 36.22 -5.98 10.44
C ASP A 48 35.01 -5.61 9.55
N GLY A 49 34.30 -6.62 9.04
CA GLY A 49 33.12 -6.46 8.19
C GLY A 49 31.84 -6.08 8.94
N THR A 50 30.80 -5.74 8.18
CA THR A 50 29.47 -5.50 8.74
C THR A 50 28.90 -6.82 9.26
N ARG A 51 28.51 -6.86 10.53
CA ARG A 51 27.87 -8.00 11.17
C ARG A 51 26.53 -8.32 10.52
N GLY A 52 26.28 -9.60 10.23
CA GLY A 52 25.03 -10.10 9.68
C GLY A 52 24.81 -11.58 9.97
N PHE A 53 23.70 -12.12 9.49
CA PHE A 53 23.36 -13.53 9.62
C PHE A 53 23.08 -14.13 8.24
N PHE A 54 23.69 -15.27 7.97
CA PHE A 54 23.48 -16.08 6.78
C PHE A 54 22.55 -17.25 7.10
N LEU A 55 21.45 -17.38 6.35
CA LEU A 55 20.59 -18.57 6.41
C LEU A 55 21.03 -19.57 5.34
N PRO A 56 21.45 -20.80 5.72
CA PRO A 56 21.81 -21.82 4.74
C PRO A 56 20.59 -22.38 4.02
N GLY A 57 20.69 -22.55 2.69
CA GLY A 57 19.64 -23.15 1.86
C GLY A 57 18.50 -22.18 1.55
N ASP A 58 17.29 -22.72 1.43
CA ASP A 58 16.09 -21.92 1.14
C ASP A 58 15.77 -20.94 2.28
N PHE A 59 15.22 -19.78 1.94
CA PHE A 59 14.68 -18.79 2.87
C PHE A 59 13.44 -19.34 3.58
N ARG A 60 13.65 -19.81 4.82
CA ARG A 60 12.62 -20.48 5.63
C ARG A 60 11.92 -19.56 6.64
N PHE A 61 12.56 -18.50 7.13
CA PHE A 61 11.91 -17.54 8.02
C PHE A 61 12.63 -16.19 8.05
N CYS A 62 11.90 -15.14 8.40
CA CYS A 62 12.45 -13.79 8.55
C CYS A 62 13.13 -13.62 9.90
N LEU A 63 14.42 -13.22 9.90
CA LEU A 63 15.18 -12.95 11.13
C LEU A 63 14.70 -11.71 11.90
N ALA A 64 13.97 -10.81 11.24
CA ALA A 64 13.48 -9.58 11.86
C ALA A 64 12.08 -9.76 12.49
N CYS A 65 11.14 -10.41 11.80
CA CYS A 65 9.75 -10.55 12.27
C CYS A 65 9.36 -11.98 12.67
N GLY A 66 10.24 -12.97 12.53
CA GLY A 66 9.97 -14.36 12.93
C GLY A 66 9.01 -15.14 12.02
N GLN A 67 8.43 -14.51 10.99
CA GLN A 67 7.50 -15.16 10.06
C GLN A 67 8.14 -16.38 9.39
N SER A 68 7.55 -17.56 9.58
CA SER A 68 7.98 -18.81 8.94
C SER A 68 7.32 -19.00 7.56
N HIS A 69 8.07 -19.59 6.65
CA HIS A 69 7.66 -19.97 5.29
C HIS A 69 7.86 -21.47 5.07
N SER A 70 6.96 -22.10 4.30
CA SER A 70 7.07 -23.50 3.87
C SER A 70 8.18 -23.67 2.82
N SER A 71 8.51 -24.90 2.40
CA SER A 71 9.48 -25.15 1.31
C SER A 71 8.97 -24.68 -0.06
N GLY A 72 9.85 -24.17 -0.93
CA GLY A 72 9.47 -23.56 -2.23
C GLY A 72 10.47 -22.51 -2.72
N ARG A 73 10.23 -21.93 -3.90
CA ARG A 73 11.16 -20.99 -4.55
C ARG A 73 11.32 -19.69 -3.76
N ASP A 74 12.53 -19.40 -3.29
CA ASP A 74 12.84 -18.17 -2.54
C ASP A 74 12.54 -16.89 -3.29
N TRP A 75 12.65 -16.90 -4.63
CA TRP A 75 12.35 -15.74 -5.47
C TRP A 75 10.91 -15.24 -5.32
N THR A 76 9.95 -16.10 -4.91
CA THR A 76 8.58 -15.65 -4.64
C THR A 76 8.40 -15.08 -3.23
N ARG A 77 9.41 -15.20 -2.37
CA ARG A 77 9.40 -14.74 -0.97
C ARG A 77 10.21 -13.48 -0.76
N LEU A 78 11.32 -13.40 -1.49
CA LEU A 78 12.21 -12.25 -1.51
C LEU A 78 11.84 -11.43 -2.74
N GLY A 79 11.14 -10.32 -2.54
CA GLY A 79 11.00 -9.32 -3.59
C GLY A 79 12.39 -8.85 -4.00
N SER A 80 12.82 -9.14 -5.22
CA SER A 80 14.02 -8.50 -5.74
C SER A 80 13.79 -7.00 -5.86
N LEU A 81 14.87 -6.22 -5.83
CA LEU A 81 14.86 -4.77 -6.01
C LEU A 81 14.23 -4.32 -7.36
N SER A 82 13.85 -5.28 -8.22
CA SER A 82 13.15 -5.08 -9.49
C SER A 82 11.93 -6.00 -9.67
N ALA A 83 11.54 -6.76 -8.63
CA ALA A 83 10.32 -7.57 -8.58
C ALA A 83 9.18 -6.85 -7.82
N GLU A 84 9.35 -5.57 -7.49
CA GLU A 84 8.18 -4.71 -7.41
C GLU A 84 7.43 -4.86 -8.72
N GLY A 85 6.15 -5.26 -8.64
CA GLY A 85 5.32 -5.40 -9.83
C GLY A 85 5.46 -4.12 -10.64
N ARG A 86 5.92 -4.21 -11.90
CA ARG A 86 6.16 -3.04 -12.77
C ARG A 86 4.96 -2.07 -12.77
N SER A 87 3.75 -2.62 -12.59
CA SER A 87 2.50 -1.92 -12.36
C SER A 87 2.51 -1.02 -11.11
N SER A 88 2.99 -1.51 -9.96
CA SER A 88 3.06 -0.78 -8.68
C SER A 88 4.14 0.32 -8.68
N ALA A 89 5.30 0.06 -9.28
CA ALA A 89 6.34 1.08 -9.43
C ALA A 89 5.86 2.23 -10.35
N THR A 90 5.25 1.90 -11.49
CA THR A 90 4.62 2.88 -12.40
C THR A 90 3.52 3.65 -11.68
N THR A 91 2.70 2.98 -10.88
CA THR A 91 1.63 3.59 -10.09
C THR A 91 2.21 4.59 -9.07
N THR A 92 3.27 4.22 -8.36
CA THR A 92 3.91 5.07 -7.34
C THR A 92 4.57 6.29 -7.97
N LEU A 93 5.29 6.11 -9.09
CA LEU A 93 5.90 7.21 -9.83
C LEU A 93 4.85 8.16 -10.42
N THR A 94 3.79 7.61 -11.00
CA THR A 94 2.63 8.37 -11.51
C THR A 94 2.00 9.17 -10.38
N LEU A 95 1.73 8.55 -9.22
CA LEU A 95 1.15 9.23 -8.07
C LEU A 95 2.06 10.33 -7.53
N SER A 96 3.36 10.06 -7.37
CA SER A 96 4.34 11.07 -6.93
C SER A 96 4.38 12.25 -7.90
N SER A 97 4.34 11.97 -9.21
CA SER A 97 4.34 13.00 -10.25
C SER A 97 3.06 13.83 -10.20
N LEU A 98 1.89 13.19 -10.08
CA LEU A 98 0.60 13.89 -9.95
C LEU A 98 0.54 14.73 -8.67
N ARG A 99 1.02 14.20 -7.53
CA ARG A 99 1.10 14.97 -6.28
C ARG A 99 1.99 16.19 -6.40
N TYR A 100 3.09 16.08 -7.14
CA TYR A 100 3.93 17.23 -7.47
C TYR A 100 3.14 18.20 -8.35
N LEU A 101 2.64 17.77 -9.52
CA LEU A 101 1.94 18.62 -10.49
C LEU A 101 0.70 19.33 -9.92
N LEU A 102 -0.05 18.66 -9.05
CA LEU A 102 -1.29 19.17 -8.44
C LEU A 102 -1.05 19.81 -7.05
N GLY A 103 0.20 19.83 -6.57
CA GLY A 103 0.56 20.36 -5.28
C GLY A 103 0.47 21.89 -5.22
N ALA A 104 0.06 22.42 -4.07
CA ALA A 104 -0.11 23.86 -3.83
C ALA A 104 1.18 24.69 -3.98
N GLU A 105 2.36 24.07 -3.94
CA GLU A 105 3.67 24.72 -4.06
C GLU A 105 4.22 24.73 -5.50
N THR A 106 3.42 24.40 -6.51
CA THR A 106 3.88 24.44 -7.90
C THR A 106 3.53 25.73 -8.62
N GLU A 107 4.55 26.36 -9.21
CA GLU A 107 4.41 27.52 -10.13
C GLU A 107 3.91 27.10 -11.53
N LEU A 108 3.55 25.84 -11.72
CA LEU A 108 3.08 25.32 -13.00
C LEU A 108 1.66 25.81 -13.27
N ALA A 109 1.47 26.43 -14.43
CA ALA A 109 0.15 26.75 -14.98
C ALA A 109 -0.69 25.47 -15.13
N ASP A 110 -2.01 25.57 -14.97
CA ASP A 110 -2.92 24.41 -15.02
C ASP A 110 -2.79 23.60 -16.33
N GLU A 111 -2.56 24.27 -17.45
CA GLU A 111 -2.35 23.65 -18.76
C GLU A 111 -1.07 22.79 -18.84
N ALA A 112 -0.06 23.09 -18.03
CA ALA A 112 1.21 22.35 -17.97
C ALA A 112 1.13 21.09 -17.08
N ARG A 113 0.06 20.90 -16.31
CA ARG A 113 -0.10 19.80 -15.35
C ARG A 113 -0.56 18.51 -16.03
N LYS A 114 0.27 17.97 -16.92
CA LYS A 114 -0.05 16.78 -17.72
C LYS A 114 0.91 15.64 -17.43
N LEU A 115 0.34 14.44 -17.31
CA LEU A 115 1.08 13.19 -17.28
C LEU A 115 0.69 12.35 -18.50
N LEU A 116 1.70 12.00 -19.31
CA LEU A 116 1.51 11.21 -20.52
C LEU A 116 2.01 9.77 -20.27
N GLY A 117 1.08 8.83 -20.31
CA GLY A 117 1.37 7.40 -20.27
C GLY A 117 1.39 6.81 -21.69
N PHE A 118 2.44 6.08 -22.04
CA PHE A 118 2.56 5.40 -23.31
C PHE A 118 2.42 3.89 -23.14
N SER A 119 1.54 3.29 -23.93
CA SER A 119 1.34 1.84 -23.99
C SER A 119 1.30 1.41 -25.46
N ASP A 120 1.78 0.21 -25.77
CA ASP A 120 1.75 -0.37 -27.12
C ASP A 120 0.41 -1.04 -27.44
N ASN A 121 -0.33 -1.39 -26.39
CA ASN A 121 -1.60 -2.09 -26.46
C ASN A 121 -2.67 -1.32 -25.66
N ARG A 122 -3.82 -1.11 -26.29
CA ARG A 122 -4.98 -0.45 -25.67
C ARG A 122 -5.50 -1.25 -24.48
N GLN A 123 -5.43 -2.58 -24.51
CA GLN A 123 -5.87 -3.41 -23.40
C GLN A 123 -4.94 -3.28 -22.20
N ASP A 124 -3.62 -3.25 -22.43
CA ASP A 124 -2.64 -3.04 -21.37
C ASP A 124 -2.74 -1.63 -20.79
N ALA A 125 -3.02 -0.61 -21.61
CA ALA A 125 -3.29 0.74 -21.15
C ALA A 125 -4.50 0.80 -20.22
N ALA A 126 -5.61 0.17 -20.63
CA ALA A 126 -6.82 0.08 -19.81
C ALA A 126 -6.58 -0.70 -18.51
N LEU A 127 -5.80 -1.77 -18.57
CA LEU A 127 -5.42 -2.57 -17.39
C LEU A 127 -4.56 -1.76 -16.41
N GLN A 128 -3.60 -0.97 -16.90
CA GLN A 128 -2.77 -0.10 -16.06
C GLN A 128 -3.58 1.04 -15.46
N ALA A 129 -4.48 1.67 -16.21
CA ALA A 129 -5.39 2.70 -15.70
C ALA A 129 -6.35 2.13 -14.64
N GLY A 130 -6.90 0.93 -14.88
CA GLY A 130 -7.71 0.20 -13.92
C GLY A 130 -6.94 -0.09 -12.63
N HIS A 131 -5.72 -0.62 -12.75
CA HIS A 131 -4.85 -0.89 -11.60
C HIS A 131 -4.52 0.40 -10.82
N PHE A 132 -4.25 1.52 -11.52
CA PHE A 132 -3.99 2.81 -10.88
C PHE A 132 -5.21 3.30 -10.09
N ASN A 133 -6.40 3.28 -10.69
CA ASN A 133 -7.63 3.72 -10.04
C ASN A 133 -7.97 2.85 -8.82
N ASP A 134 -7.87 1.53 -8.96
CA ASP A 134 -8.07 0.59 -7.86
C ASP A 134 -7.08 0.84 -6.71
N PHE A 135 -5.80 1.09 -7.05
CA PHE A 135 -4.77 1.40 -6.06
C PHE A 135 -5.04 2.72 -5.34
N MET A 136 -5.42 3.77 -6.07
CA MET A 136 -5.79 5.06 -5.48
C MET A 136 -6.99 4.92 -4.56
N GLN A 137 -7.99 4.14 -4.94
CA GLN A 137 -9.15 3.87 -4.12
C GLN A 137 -8.77 3.14 -2.82
N ILE A 138 -7.90 2.13 -2.90
CA ILE A 138 -7.37 1.42 -1.73
C ILE A 138 -6.62 2.39 -0.81
N LEU A 139 -5.73 3.21 -1.37
CA LEU A 139 -4.98 4.21 -0.61
C LEU A 139 -5.90 5.22 0.09
N LEU A 140 -6.91 5.75 -0.61
CA LEU A 140 -7.88 6.69 -0.05
C LEU A 140 -8.67 6.08 1.11
N VAL A 141 -9.18 4.86 0.93
CA VAL A 141 -9.92 4.15 1.98
C VAL A 141 -9.03 3.92 3.20
N ARG A 142 -7.79 3.44 2.99
CA ARG A 142 -6.83 3.19 4.07
C ARG A 142 -6.40 4.48 4.78
N ALA A 143 -6.12 5.54 4.03
CA ALA A 143 -5.83 6.86 4.59
C ALA A 143 -7.00 7.38 5.41
N GLY A 144 -8.23 7.22 4.91
CA GLY A 144 -9.45 7.58 5.64
C GLY A 144 -9.62 6.81 6.94
N ILE A 145 -9.34 5.50 6.95
CA ILE A 145 -9.37 4.67 8.18
C ILE A 145 -8.33 5.15 9.19
N LEU A 146 -7.08 5.35 8.75
CA LEU A 146 -6.00 5.80 9.63
C LEU A 146 -6.28 7.20 10.18
N ALA A 147 -6.71 8.13 9.34
CA ALA A 147 -7.06 9.49 9.75
C ALA A 147 -8.26 9.49 10.71
N ALA A 148 -9.26 8.63 10.50
CA ALA A 148 -10.38 8.45 11.43
C ALA A 148 -9.92 7.93 12.81
N LEU A 149 -9.01 6.94 12.84
CA LEU A 149 -8.42 6.41 14.08
C LEU A 149 -7.57 7.47 14.80
N GLU A 150 -6.77 8.23 14.06
CA GLU A 150 -5.95 9.32 14.61
C GLU A 150 -6.81 10.44 15.19
N ALA A 151 -7.89 10.83 14.50
CA ALA A 151 -8.82 11.86 14.95
C ALA A 151 -9.54 11.47 16.26
N LYS A 152 -9.80 10.17 16.45
CA LYS A 152 -10.34 9.58 17.69
C LYS A 152 -9.34 9.51 18.84
N GLY A 153 -8.06 9.81 18.61
CA GLY A 153 -7.08 10.00 19.69
C GLY A 153 -6.79 8.74 20.52
N GLY A 154 -6.96 7.55 19.95
CA GLY A 154 -6.78 6.26 20.64
C GLY A 154 -8.07 5.64 21.18
N GLU A 155 -9.22 6.31 21.01
CA GLU A 155 -10.51 5.67 21.16
C GLU A 155 -10.81 4.66 20.05
N VAL A 156 -11.73 3.76 20.37
CA VAL A 156 -12.20 2.70 19.48
C VAL A 156 -13.10 3.29 18.39
N LEU A 157 -12.93 2.82 17.16
CA LEU A 157 -13.95 2.90 16.12
C LEU A 157 -14.78 1.62 16.14
N THR A 158 -16.08 1.76 16.04
CA THR A 158 -17.05 0.66 15.94
C THR A 158 -17.55 0.52 14.51
N ASP A 159 -18.23 -0.58 14.22
CA ASP A 159 -18.90 -0.78 12.94
C ASP A 159 -19.93 0.32 12.60
N ARG A 160 -20.49 0.97 13.64
CA ARG A 160 -21.54 1.99 13.51
C ARG A 160 -21.02 3.35 13.08
N ASP A 161 -19.84 3.74 13.54
CA ASP A 161 -19.25 5.05 13.28
C ASP A 161 -18.15 5.02 12.20
N LEU A 162 -17.57 3.87 11.90
CA LEU A 162 -16.48 3.72 10.91
C LEU A 162 -16.74 4.48 9.60
N ALA A 163 -17.90 4.24 8.96
CA ALA A 163 -18.22 4.85 7.66
C ALA A 163 -18.35 6.38 7.74
N GLN A 164 -18.95 6.90 8.82
CA GLN A 164 -19.09 8.35 9.03
C GLN A 164 -17.74 8.98 9.32
N GLN A 165 -16.89 8.33 10.12
CA GLN A 165 -15.58 8.85 10.48
C GLN A 165 -14.65 8.87 9.26
N ILE A 166 -14.68 7.84 8.41
CA ILE A 166 -13.94 7.84 7.12
C ILE A 166 -14.45 8.98 6.22
N PHE A 167 -15.76 9.17 6.13
CA PHE A 167 -16.35 10.22 5.29
C PHE A 167 -15.89 11.63 5.71
N THR A 168 -15.91 11.93 7.00
CA THR A 168 -15.41 13.19 7.56
C THR A 168 -13.88 13.30 7.45
N ALA A 169 -13.12 12.22 7.70
CA ALA A 169 -11.66 12.23 7.59
C ALA A 169 -11.17 12.52 6.15
N LEU A 170 -11.94 12.12 5.14
CA LEU A 170 -11.69 12.45 3.74
C LEU A 170 -12.21 13.85 3.34
N GLY A 171 -12.83 14.58 4.26
CA GLY A 171 -13.37 15.92 4.03
C GLY A 171 -14.62 15.98 3.15
N LEU A 172 -15.31 14.84 2.97
CA LEU A 172 -16.47 14.74 2.08
C LEU A 172 -17.74 15.39 2.65
N ASP A 173 -17.74 15.74 3.93
CA ASP A 173 -18.78 16.55 4.59
C ASP A 173 -18.64 18.06 4.31
N SER A 174 -17.64 18.45 3.52
CA SER A 174 -17.39 19.84 3.16
C SER A 174 -18.56 20.50 2.42
N SER A 175 -18.70 21.81 2.65
CA SER A 175 -19.61 22.65 1.88
C SER A 175 -19.06 23.09 0.52
N ASN A 176 -17.79 22.76 0.22
CA ASN A 176 -17.14 23.14 -1.02
C ASN A 176 -17.77 22.39 -2.23
N PRO A 177 -18.33 23.10 -3.22
CA PRO A 177 -18.87 22.48 -4.43
C PRO A 177 -17.86 21.62 -5.19
N ALA A 178 -16.57 21.95 -5.15
CA ALA A 178 -15.52 21.16 -5.81
C ALA A 178 -15.38 19.76 -5.18
N ILE A 179 -15.39 19.67 -3.85
CA ILE A 179 -15.33 18.37 -3.14
C ILE A 179 -16.63 17.60 -3.34
N ARG A 180 -17.77 18.29 -3.36
CA ARG A 180 -19.06 17.67 -3.63
C ARG A 180 -19.15 17.09 -5.04
N ALA A 181 -18.49 17.69 -6.02
CA ALA A 181 -18.44 17.16 -7.38
C ALA A 181 -17.77 15.78 -7.48
N ASP A 182 -16.97 15.38 -6.50
CA ASP A 182 -16.34 14.06 -6.48
C ASP A 182 -17.35 12.92 -6.29
N TYR A 183 -18.53 13.18 -5.68
CA TYR A 183 -19.53 12.15 -5.40
C TYR A 183 -20.99 12.55 -5.71
N LEU A 184 -21.26 13.82 -5.99
CA LEU A 184 -22.58 14.32 -6.39
C LEU A 184 -22.60 14.70 -7.86
N GLN A 185 -23.59 14.19 -8.60
CA GLN A 185 -23.86 14.65 -9.98
C GLN A 185 -24.26 16.13 -10.03
N ASN A 186 -24.96 16.62 -9.00
CA ASN A 186 -25.38 18.03 -8.86
C ASN A 186 -24.79 18.61 -7.56
N PRO A 187 -23.58 19.19 -7.59
CA PRO A 187 -22.88 19.66 -6.38
C PRO A 187 -23.60 20.79 -5.64
N ASP A 188 -24.33 21.61 -6.39
CA ASP A 188 -25.11 22.76 -5.91
C ASP A 188 -26.53 22.38 -5.47
N GLN A 189 -26.82 21.08 -5.29
CA GLN A 189 -28.15 20.61 -4.88
C GLN A 189 -28.60 21.32 -3.60
N ARG A 190 -29.67 22.14 -3.73
CA ARG A 190 -30.21 22.96 -2.63
C ARG A 190 -31.19 22.18 -1.75
N VAL A 191 -31.71 21.05 -2.22
CA VAL A 191 -32.66 20.22 -1.46
C VAL A 191 -31.92 19.41 -0.39
N PRO A 192 -32.11 19.70 0.92
CA PRO A 192 -31.30 19.09 1.98
C PRO A 192 -31.52 17.59 2.16
N ARG A 193 -32.68 17.07 1.74
CA ARG A 193 -32.98 15.63 1.80
C ARG A 193 -32.16 14.84 0.78
N LEU A 194 -32.21 15.23 -0.49
CA LEU A 194 -31.45 14.57 -1.56
C LEU A 194 -29.94 14.60 -1.30
N ARG A 195 -29.44 15.69 -0.69
CA ARG A 195 -28.05 15.78 -0.26
C ARG A 195 -27.71 14.73 0.81
N ARG A 196 -28.55 14.62 1.85
CA ARG A 196 -28.37 13.63 2.92
C ARG A 196 -28.44 12.19 2.40
N ASP A 197 -29.36 11.89 1.49
CA ASP A 197 -29.51 10.57 0.88
C ASP A 197 -28.24 10.19 0.08
N ALA A 198 -27.65 11.15 -0.64
CA ALA A 198 -26.41 10.92 -1.39
C ALA A 198 -25.18 10.78 -0.48
N GLU A 199 -25.08 11.59 0.58
CA GLU A 199 -24.04 11.43 1.61
C GLU A 199 -24.15 10.07 2.31
N GLU A 200 -25.38 9.60 2.59
CA GLU A 200 -25.62 8.28 3.16
C GLU A 200 -25.20 7.15 2.22
N ALA A 201 -25.55 7.25 0.93
CA ALA A 201 -25.09 6.32 -0.08
C ALA A 201 -23.55 6.28 -0.15
N MET A 202 -22.89 7.44 -0.11
CA MET A 202 -21.44 7.52 -0.13
C MET A 202 -20.80 6.89 1.12
N ARG A 203 -21.36 7.13 2.31
CA ARG A 203 -20.95 6.45 3.55
C ARG A 203 -21.07 4.93 3.43
N ASN A 204 -22.17 4.43 2.88
CA ASN A 204 -22.37 2.99 2.69
C ASN A 204 -21.31 2.39 1.73
N VAL A 205 -20.98 3.10 0.65
CA VAL A 205 -19.91 2.71 -0.28
C VAL A 205 -18.55 2.68 0.42
N LEU A 206 -18.22 3.71 1.21
CA LEU A 206 -16.97 3.77 1.96
C LEU A 206 -16.88 2.67 3.01
N GLY A 207 -17.96 2.43 3.77
CA GLY A 207 -18.04 1.34 4.74
C GLY A 207 -17.82 -0.01 4.08
N TYR A 208 -18.54 -0.32 3.00
CA TYR A 208 -18.35 -1.56 2.23
C TYR A 208 -16.90 -1.71 1.76
N ARG A 209 -16.30 -0.66 1.19
CA ARG A 209 -14.92 -0.69 0.69
C ARG A 209 -13.90 -0.88 1.83
N ALA A 210 -14.12 -0.27 2.99
CA ALA A 210 -13.30 -0.46 4.17
C ALA A 210 -13.33 -1.91 4.64
N TYR A 211 -14.53 -2.50 4.83
CA TYR A 211 -14.64 -3.92 5.20
C TYR A 211 -14.05 -4.84 4.15
N HIS A 212 -14.24 -4.55 2.86
CA HIS A 212 -13.69 -5.35 1.79
C HIS A 212 -12.15 -5.30 1.74
N ASP A 213 -11.53 -4.15 1.99
CA ASP A 213 -10.06 -4.02 2.07
C ASP A 213 -9.49 -4.70 3.32
N LEU A 214 -10.17 -4.56 4.45
CA LEU A 214 -9.76 -5.12 5.75
C LEU A 214 -10.03 -6.63 5.85
N ARG A 215 -10.85 -7.18 4.96
CA ARG A 215 -11.02 -8.63 4.84
C ARG A 215 -9.66 -9.28 4.60
N ARG A 216 -9.31 -10.27 5.43
CA ARG A 216 -8.10 -11.06 5.27
C ARG A 216 -8.06 -11.70 3.87
N GLY A 217 -7.13 -11.22 3.06
CA GLY A 217 -6.93 -11.67 1.68
C GLY A 217 -5.55 -12.29 1.47
N TRP A 218 -5.42 -13.05 0.38
CA TRP A 218 -4.17 -13.67 -0.07
C TRP A 218 -3.21 -12.69 -0.78
N ARG A 219 -3.45 -11.37 -0.68
CA ARG A 219 -2.67 -10.35 -1.39
C ARG A 219 -1.36 -10.06 -0.64
N TYR A 220 -0.36 -10.92 -0.85
CA TYR A 220 0.96 -10.79 -0.19
C TYR A 220 1.72 -9.50 -0.53
N THR A 221 1.47 -8.91 -1.70
CA THR A 221 2.18 -7.70 -2.18
C THR A 221 1.55 -6.39 -1.72
N VAL A 222 0.29 -6.41 -1.27
CA VAL A 222 -0.44 -5.23 -0.79
C VAL A 222 -1.24 -5.63 0.46
N PRO A 223 -0.55 -5.95 1.57
CA PRO A 223 -1.22 -6.32 2.82
C PRO A 223 -2.14 -5.18 3.29
N ASN A 224 -3.24 -5.54 3.95
CA ASN A 224 -4.17 -4.57 4.52
C ASN A 224 -3.61 -3.95 5.82
N LEU A 225 -4.32 -2.97 6.38
CA LEU A 225 -3.84 -2.23 7.56
C LEU A 225 -3.67 -3.12 8.79
N GLU A 226 -4.51 -4.13 8.97
CA GLU A 226 -4.40 -5.12 10.05
C GLU A 226 -3.15 -5.99 9.88
N GLN A 227 -2.92 -6.51 8.67
CA GLN A 227 -1.73 -7.31 8.33
C GLN A 227 -0.43 -6.51 8.44
N LEU A 228 -0.49 -5.19 8.27
CA LEU A 228 0.63 -4.27 8.48
C LEU A 228 0.85 -3.90 9.95
N GLY A 229 -0.03 -4.32 10.87
CA GLY A 229 0.02 -3.94 12.28
C GLY A 229 -0.30 -2.46 12.53
N LEU A 230 -0.89 -1.75 11.56
CA LEU A 230 -1.24 -0.33 11.69
C LEU A 230 -2.58 -0.15 12.42
N LEU A 231 -3.41 -1.18 12.44
CA LEU A 231 -4.61 -1.25 13.25
C LEU A 231 -4.82 -2.68 13.78
N GLN A 232 -5.64 -2.81 14.81
CA GLN A 232 -6.12 -4.07 15.35
C GLN A 232 -7.64 -4.11 15.28
N ILE A 233 -8.17 -5.30 14.96
CA ILE A 233 -9.61 -5.59 14.96
C ILE A 233 -9.92 -6.45 16.18
N ASP A 234 -10.79 -5.95 17.04
CA ASP A 234 -11.30 -6.67 18.20
C ASP A 234 -12.80 -6.92 18.05
N TYR A 235 -13.30 -7.92 18.77
CA TYR A 235 -14.73 -8.26 18.78
C TYR A 235 -15.29 -7.97 20.15
N ASP A 236 -16.32 -7.13 20.18
CA ASP A 236 -17.00 -6.80 21.42
C ASP A 236 -17.66 -8.04 22.02
N GLY A 237 -17.45 -8.26 23.33
CA GLY A 237 -18.00 -9.40 24.05
C GLY A 237 -17.28 -10.74 23.81
N LEU A 238 -16.20 -10.78 23.01
CA LEU A 238 -15.51 -12.03 22.71
C LEU A 238 -14.81 -12.61 23.94
N GLN A 239 -14.20 -11.76 24.77
CA GLN A 239 -13.51 -12.22 25.97
C GLN A 239 -14.50 -12.77 26.99
N GLU A 240 -15.59 -12.05 27.24
CA GLU A 240 -16.67 -12.48 28.12
C GLU A 240 -17.31 -13.78 27.65
N PHE A 241 -17.44 -13.96 26.33
CA PHE A 241 -17.91 -15.21 25.73
C PHE A 241 -16.92 -16.37 25.94
N CYS A 242 -15.62 -16.12 25.81
CA CYS A 242 -14.59 -17.14 26.02
C CYS A 242 -14.42 -17.54 27.49
N GLU A 243 -14.75 -16.65 28.43
CA GLU A 243 -14.68 -16.88 29.88
C GLU A 243 -15.92 -17.59 30.44
N ASP A 244 -17.01 -17.70 29.66
CA ASP A 244 -18.23 -18.41 30.05
C ASP A 244 -18.04 -19.94 29.88
N ASP A 245 -17.65 -20.63 30.96
CA ASP A 245 -17.38 -22.07 31.03
C ASP A 245 -18.61 -22.99 30.76
N HIS A 246 -19.80 -22.43 30.48
CA HIS A 246 -21.05 -23.16 30.29
C HIS A 246 -21.24 -23.81 28.89
N HIS A 247 -20.17 -24.32 28.28
CA HIS A 247 -20.22 -25.02 26.99
C HIS A 247 -20.35 -26.54 27.11
N ASP A 248 -21.39 -27.02 27.81
CA ASP A 248 -21.77 -28.45 27.78
C ASP A 248 -22.55 -28.83 26.49
N HIS A 249 -22.90 -27.82 25.69
CA HIS A 249 -23.56 -27.97 24.40
C HIS A 249 -22.86 -27.05 23.40
N GLY A 250 -22.37 -27.60 22.28
CA GLY A 250 -21.49 -26.93 21.31
C GLY A 250 -21.94 -25.53 20.85
N PRO A 251 -21.05 -24.77 20.18
CA PRO A 251 -21.12 -23.31 20.08
C PRO A 251 -22.48 -22.85 19.54
N ARG A 252 -23.35 -22.40 20.44
CA ARG A 252 -24.54 -21.62 20.10
C ARG A 252 -24.04 -20.21 19.85
N TRP A 253 -23.59 -19.91 18.64
CA TRP A 253 -23.48 -18.53 18.18
C TRP A 253 -24.87 -17.92 18.36
N PRO A 254 -25.12 -17.03 19.33
CA PRO A 254 -26.38 -16.30 19.32
C PRO A 254 -26.45 -15.58 17.97
N ALA A 255 -27.63 -15.48 17.37
CA ALA A 255 -27.84 -14.81 16.09
C ALA A 255 -27.50 -13.29 16.10
N THR A 256 -26.93 -12.80 17.20
CA THR A 256 -26.37 -11.46 17.37
C THR A 256 -24.93 -11.46 16.90
N LEU A 257 -24.69 -10.83 15.75
CA LEU A 257 -23.34 -10.60 15.23
C LEU A 257 -22.51 -9.78 16.25
N PRO A 258 -21.28 -10.19 16.57
CA PRO A 258 -20.40 -9.40 17.44
C PRO A 258 -20.11 -8.04 16.79
N LEU A 259 -20.16 -6.97 17.59
CA LEU A 259 -19.77 -5.63 17.14
C LEU A 259 -18.26 -5.63 16.88
N VAL A 260 -17.86 -5.12 15.72
CA VAL A 260 -16.45 -5.08 15.32
C VAL A 260 -15.85 -3.76 15.80
N ARG A 261 -14.76 -3.86 16.55
CA ARG A 261 -14.00 -2.74 17.11
C ARG A 261 -12.67 -2.61 16.39
N TRP A 262 -12.24 -1.38 16.14
CA TRP A 262 -11.01 -1.05 15.46
C TRP A 262 -10.19 -0.10 16.34
N HIS A 263 -8.93 -0.42 16.55
CA HIS A 263 -8.02 0.37 17.38
C HIS A 263 -6.69 0.59 16.67
N ALA A 264 -6.01 1.70 16.97
CA ALA A 264 -4.65 1.92 16.49
C ALA A 264 -3.69 0.90 17.14
N GLY A 265 -2.83 0.27 16.32
CA GLY A 265 -1.88 -0.73 16.81
C GLY A 265 -0.90 -0.17 17.85
N VAL A 266 -0.69 -0.92 18.94
CA VAL A 266 0.25 -0.57 20.02
C VAL A 266 1.68 -0.89 19.58
N ASP A 267 2.20 -0.06 18.68
CA ASP A 267 3.62 0.20 18.55
C ASP A 267 3.74 1.53 17.81
N ARG A 268 3.89 2.61 18.58
CA ARG A 268 4.13 3.93 18.03
C ARG A 268 5.36 3.84 17.12
N LEU A 269 5.14 3.83 15.81
CA LEU A 269 6.14 4.34 14.88
C LEU A 269 6.58 5.70 15.45
N PRO A 270 7.89 5.91 15.73
CA PRO A 270 8.33 7.14 16.35
C PRO A 270 7.79 8.32 15.53
N ARG A 271 7.18 9.27 16.25
CA ARG A 271 6.48 10.47 15.76
C ARG A 271 7.34 11.42 14.91
N GLN A 272 8.48 10.96 14.40
CA GLN A 272 9.40 11.65 13.53
C GLN A 272 9.45 10.96 12.16
N ARG A 273 8.52 11.34 11.28
CA ARG A 273 8.62 11.42 9.80
C ARG A 273 7.25 11.22 9.12
N ILE A 274 6.31 12.11 9.40
CA ILE A 274 5.37 12.60 8.37
C ILE A 274 5.77 14.05 8.07
N GLY A 275 7.07 14.23 7.79
CA GLY A 275 7.72 15.53 7.56
C GLY A 275 8.71 15.50 6.41
N ALA A 276 8.62 14.52 5.51
CA ALA A 276 9.54 14.35 4.39
C ALA A 276 8.78 14.11 3.08
N PHE A 277 8.00 15.12 2.67
CA PHE A 277 7.81 15.41 1.25
C PHE A 277 8.10 16.90 1.05
N ARG A 278 9.23 17.35 1.59
CA ARG A 278 9.80 18.68 1.31
C ARG A 278 11.04 18.48 0.46
N SER A 279 11.01 19.11 -0.71
CA SER A 279 12.12 19.41 -1.62
C SER A 279 13.04 18.26 -2.01
N VAL A 280 12.84 17.73 -3.23
CA VAL A 280 13.95 17.30 -4.07
C VAL A 280 14.10 18.35 -5.18
N THR A 281 14.75 19.47 -4.83
CA THR A 281 15.55 20.27 -5.77
C THR A 281 16.96 19.67 -5.70
N THR A 282 17.75 19.48 -6.75
CA THR A 282 17.90 20.19 -8.02
C THR A 282 18.76 19.31 -8.95
N GLY A 283 18.64 19.50 -10.27
CA GLY A 283 19.80 19.41 -11.16
C GLY A 283 19.89 18.20 -12.09
N GLY A 284 19.28 18.33 -13.27
CA GLY A 284 19.82 17.80 -14.52
C GLY A 284 19.57 16.32 -14.83
N CYS A 285 18.36 15.96 -15.26
CA CYS A 285 18.17 14.71 -16.03
C CYS A 285 16.85 14.66 -16.84
N SER A 286 16.53 15.70 -17.61
CA SER A 286 15.23 15.84 -18.30
C SER A 286 15.00 14.87 -19.47
N ARG A 287 16.01 14.11 -19.93
CA ARG A 287 15.85 13.18 -21.08
C ARG A 287 15.90 11.69 -20.73
N SER A 288 16.56 11.31 -19.64
CA SER A 288 16.64 9.90 -19.23
C SER A 288 15.45 9.46 -18.38
N PHE A 289 14.87 10.37 -17.59
CA PHE A 289 13.74 10.05 -16.70
C PHE A 289 12.42 9.83 -17.47
N CYS A 290 12.20 10.55 -18.56
CA CYS A 290 11.07 10.28 -19.45
C CYS A 290 11.11 8.84 -19.96
N LEU A 291 12.31 8.30 -20.21
CA LEU A 291 12.49 6.95 -20.76
C LEU A 291 12.21 5.81 -19.78
N GLU A 292 12.41 6.01 -18.48
CA GLU A 292 12.13 4.97 -17.48
C GLU A 292 10.65 4.93 -17.06
N GLY A 293 9.95 6.05 -17.12
CA GLY A 293 8.48 6.09 -17.03
C GLY A 293 7.78 5.38 -18.20
N PHE A 294 8.48 5.10 -19.30
CA PHE A 294 7.94 4.39 -20.48
C PHE A 294 7.92 2.86 -20.33
N GLN A 295 8.34 2.30 -19.20
CA GLN A 295 8.46 0.85 -19.02
C GLN A 295 7.25 0.20 -18.32
N ALA A 296 6.05 0.73 -18.55
CA ALA A 296 4.80 0.05 -18.23
C ALA A 296 4.50 -1.04 -19.29
N GLY A 297 5.30 -2.11 -19.30
CA GLY A 297 5.01 -3.34 -20.05
C GLY A 297 5.68 -3.51 -21.42
N LEU A 298 6.46 -2.55 -21.90
CA LEU A 298 7.00 -2.58 -23.27
C LEU A 298 8.36 -3.27 -23.42
N ASN A 299 8.54 -4.00 -24.53
CA ASN A 299 9.87 -4.34 -25.03
C ASN A 299 10.51 -3.06 -25.62
N ARG A 300 11.73 -2.74 -25.17
CA ARG A 300 12.51 -1.55 -25.61
C ARG A 300 12.55 -1.39 -27.14
N ARG A 301 12.54 -2.51 -27.88
CA ARG A 301 12.52 -2.52 -29.35
C ARG A 301 11.23 -1.96 -29.95
N THR A 302 10.08 -2.18 -29.31
CA THR A 302 8.78 -1.69 -29.79
C THR A 302 8.68 -0.16 -29.69
N ILE A 303 9.15 0.42 -28.59
CA ILE A 303 9.20 1.89 -28.42
C ILE A 303 10.14 2.51 -29.45
N LEU A 304 11.32 1.92 -29.66
CA LEU A 304 12.29 2.41 -30.63
C LEU A 304 11.75 2.39 -32.07
N ASN A 305 10.95 1.38 -32.42
CA ASN A 305 10.35 1.27 -33.76
C ASN A 305 9.23 2.30 -34.00
N LYS A 306 8.51 2.73 -32.96
CA LYS A 306 7.44 3.74 -33.05
C LYS A 306 7.92 5.17 -32.76
N ARG A 307 9.21 5.35 -32.49
CA ARG A 307 9.79 6.63 -32.04
C ARG A 307 9.45 7.81 -32.93
N GLU A 308 9.51 7.65 -34.25
CA GLU A 308 9.29 8.78 -35.16
C GLU A 308 7.81 9.13 -35.31
N ASN A 309 6.93 8.13 -35.10
CA ASN A 309 5.49 8.36 -34.99
C ASN A 309 5.17 9.15 -33.71
N PHE A 310 5.80 8.80 -32.58
CA PHE A 310 5.63 9.56 -31.34
C PHE A 310 6.17 10.98 -31.44
N ARG A 311 7.33 11.17 -32.08
CA ARG A 311 7.85 12.51 -32.37
C ARG A 311 6.87 13.34 -33.19
N THR A 312 6.35 12.80 -34.27
CA THR A 312 5.37 13.51 -35.09
C THR A 312 4.10 13.81 -34.30
N ALA A 313 3.60 12.82 -33.56
CA ALA A 313 2.36 12.92 -32.78
C ALA A 313 2.43 13.95 -31.64
N PHE A 314 3.58 14.05 -30.96
CA PHE A 314 3.81 14.90 -29.81
C PHE A 314 4.73 16.08 -30.11
N CYS A 315 4.79 16.54 -31.36
CA CYS A 315 5.55 17.73 -31.77
C CYS A 315 7.01 17.72 -31.29
N ASP A 316 7.71 16.62 -31.55
CA ASP A 316 9.09 16.34 -31.09
C ASP A 316 9.29 16.41 -29.58
N PHE A 317 8.20 16.25 -28.82
CA PHE A 317 8.12 16.42 -27.37
C PHE A 317 8.49 17.85 -26.92
N ASP A 318 8.18 18.84 -27.74
CA ASP A 318 8.24 20.25 -27.34
C ASP A 318 7.26 20.49 -26.20
N ILE A 319 7.79 20.85 -25.03
CA ILE A 319 7.02 20.92 -23.78
C ILE A 319 5.92 21.97 -23.90
N ASP A 320 6.25 23.15 -24.44
CA ASP A 320 5.31 24.26 -24.56
C ASP A 320 4.13 23.90 -25.48
N THR A 321 4.41 23.20 -26.58
CA THR A 321 3.39 22.75 -27.53
C THR A 321 2.52 21.65 -26.94
N VAL A 322 3.10 20.63 -26.31
CA VAL A 322 2.36 19.51 -25.71
C VAL A 322 1.55 19.97 -24.48
N ALA A 323 2.06 20.93 -23.71
CA ALA A 323 1.32 21.59 -22.62
C ALA A 323 0.05 22.30 -23.11
N ARG A 324 -0.08 22.63 -24.40
CA ARG A 324 -1.30 23.23 -24.97
C ARG A 324 -2.27 22.23 -25.61
N PHE A 325 -1.94 20.94 -25.63
CA PHE A 325 -2.85 19.91 -26.17
C PHE A 325 -4.20 19.92 -25.44
N THR A 326 -5.28 19.82 -26.21
CA THR A 326 -6.65 19.82 -25.67
C THR A 326 -7.28 18.44 -25.78
N GLU A 327 -8.52 18.28 -25.30
CA GLU A 327 -9.31 17.06 -25.48
C GLU A 327 -9.41 16.65 -26.98
N LYS A 328 -9.42 17.62 -27.90
CA LYS A 328 -9.43 17.34 -29.34
C LYS A 328 -8.13 16.70 -29.83
N ASP A 329 -7.00 17.09 -29.26
CA ASP A 329 -5.71 16.49 -29.57
C ASP A 329 -5.62 15.08 -29.01
N VAL A 330 -6.17 14.86 -27.81
CA VAL A 330 -6.28 13.52 -27.22
C VAL A 330 -7.13 12.59 -28.10
N GLN A 331 -8.26 13.08 -28.63
CA GLN A 331 -9.11 12.28 -29.55
C GLN A 331 -8.47 12.03 -30.92
N ARG A 332 -7.54 12.89 -31.35
CA ARG A 332 -6.82 12.78 -32.63
C ARG A 332 -5.70 11.72 -32.57
N LEU A 333 -5.09 11.53 -31.39
CA LEU A 333 -3.94 10.65 -31.15
C LEU A 333 -4.34 9.17 -31.02
#